data_AF-A0A948MFK2-F1
#
_entry.id   AF-A0A948MFK2-F1
#
_cell.length_a   1.000
_cell.length_b   1.000
_cell.length_c   1.000
_cell.angle_alpha   90.00
_cell.angle_beta   90.00
_cell.angle_gamma   90.00
#
_symmetry.space_group_name_H-M   'P 1'
#
loop_
_entity.id
_entity.type
_entity.pdbx_description
1 polymer ?
#
loop_
_entity_poly.entity_id
_entity_poly.type
_entity_poly.pdbx_seq_one_letter_code
_entity_poly.pdbx_strand_id
1 'polypeptide(L)' 'MRTALPLLAMIALSACNRPVPPAPDTPPEPQATELRDAIQTPIDRAKAVSDTLQQSADARAAEADRASGDTPPPSP' A
#
# COMPACT_ATOMS: atom_id res chain seq x y z
N MET A 1 20.15 -47.37 -25.96
CA MET A 1 19.91 -46.94 -24.56
C MET A 1 20.10 -45.43 -24.33
N ARG A 2 20.95 -44.72 -25.09
CA ARG A 2 21.23 -43.28 -24.89
C ARG A 2 20.05 -42.32 -25.19
N THR A 3 19.06 -42.78 -25.95
CA THR A 3 17.87 -42.00 -26.35
C THR A 3 16.66 -42.18 -25.43
N ALA A 4 16.71 -43.13 -24.49
CA ALA A 4 15.59 -43.38 -23.57
C ALA A 4 15.46 -42.27 -22.50
N LEU A 5 16.59 -41.68 -22.11
CA LEU A 5 16.65 -40.63 -21.08
C LEU A 5 15.95 -39.31 -21.50
N PRO A 6 16.19 -38.74 -22.70
CA PRO A 6 15.48 -37.53 -23.11
C PRO A 6 13.98 -37.77 -23.36
N LEU A 7 13.60 -38.98 -23.80
CA LEU A 7 12.19 -39.31 -24.05
C LEU A 7 11.37 -39.35 -22.75
N LEU A 8 11.93 -39.96 -21.69
CA LEU A 8 11.28 -40.02 -20.39
C LEU A 8 11.14 -38.63 -19.75
N ALA A 9 12.14 -37.76 -19.92
CA ALA A 9 12.10 -36.38 -19.42
C ALA A 9 10.99 -35.55 -20.07
N MET A 10 10.74 -35.73 -21.37
CA MET A 10 9.65 -35.03 -22.07
C MET A 10 8.26 -35.47 -21.59
N ILE A 11 8.07 -36.77 -21.32
CA ILE A 11 6.79 -37.28 -20.81
C ILE A 11 6.51 -36.74 -19.40
N ALA A 12 7.53 -36.72 -18.53
CA ALA A 12 7.42 -36.14 -17.19
C ALA A 12 7.05 -34.65 -17.22
N LEU A 13 7.59 -33.89 -18.17
CA LEU A 13 7.27 -32.46 -18.32
C LEU A 13 5.82 -32.24 -18.79
N SER A 14 5.31 -33.12 -19.67
CA SER A 14 3.91 -33.06 -20.14
C SER A 14 2.88 -33.43 -19.07
N ALA A 15 3.26 -34.29 -18.11
CA ALA A 15 2.40 -34.67 -16.99
C ALA A 15 2.26 -33.55 -15.93
N CYS A 16 3.18 -32.59 -15.91
CA CYS A 16 3.09 -31.40 -15.07
C CYS A 16 2.22 -30.27 -15.66
N ASN A 17 1.67 -30.45 -16.86
CA ASN A 17 0.81 -29.46 -17.48
C ASN A 17 -0.60 -29.52 -16.86
N ARG A 18 -0.77 -28.85 -15.71
CA ARG A 18 -2.07 -28.68 -15.07
C ARG A 18 -3.02 -28.00 -16.07
N PRO A 19 -4.18 -28.59 -16.40
CA PRO A 19 -5.17 -27.95 -17.26
C PRO A 19 -5.54 -26.57 -16.70
N VAL A 20 -5.56 -25.56 -17.57
CA VAL A 20 -6.08 -24.23 -17.21
C VAL A 20 -7.56 -24.40 -16.81
N PRO A 21 -7.96 -24.00 -15.59
CA PRO A 21 -9.36 -24.03 -15.21
C PRO A 21 -10.16 -23.14 -16.15
N PRO A 22 -11.40 -23.50 -16.50
CA PRO A 22 -12.30 -22.58 -17.19
C PRO A 22 -12.41 -21.29 -16.38
N ALA A 23 -12.45 -20.15 -17.07
CA ALA A 23 -12.66 -18.87 -16.41
C ALA A 23 -13.98 -18.91 -15.63
N PRO A 24 -14.00 -18.51 -14.34
CA PRO A 24 -15.24 -18.42 -13.59
C PRO A 24 -16.25 -17.52 -14.30
N ASP A 25 -17.51 -17.95 -14.44
CA ASP A 25 -18.60 -17.15 -15.03
C ASP A 25 -18.88 -15.86 -14.23
N THR A 26 -18.52 -15.86 -12.94
CA THR A 26 -18.70 -14.75 -12.02
C THR A 26 -17.36 -14.33 -11.43
N PRO A 27 -17.06 -13.02 -11.33
CA PRO A 27 -15.87 -12.56 -10.62
C PRO A 27 -15.81 -13.15 -9.20
N PRO A 28 -14.65 -13.64 -8.75
CA PRO A 28 -14.51 -14.16 -7.40
C PRO A 28 -14.77 -13.05 -6.39
N GLU A 29 -15.42 -13.39 -5.28
CA GLU A 29 -15.61 -12.46 -4.17
C GLU A 29 -14.26 -11.93 -3.66
N PRO A 30 -14.18 -10.69 -3.17
CA PRO A 30 -12.92 -10.12 -2.69
C PRO A 30 -12.41 -10.90 -1.47
N GLN A 31 -11.42 -11.76 -1.68
CA GLN A 31 -10.89 -12.69 -0.68
C GLN A 31 -10.10 -12.03 0.46
N ALA A 32 -9.89 -10.70 0.41
CA ALA A 32 -8.92 -10.01 1.24
C ALA A 32 -9.45 -8.73 1.88
N THR A 33 -10.77 -8.56 2.01
CA THR A 33 -11.36 -7.37 2.65
C THR A 33 -10.83 -7.23 4.08
N GLU A 34 -10.94 -8.27 4.90
CA GLU A 34 -10.40 -8.31 6.28
C GLU A 34 -8.90 -7.97 6.35
N LEU A 35 -8.10 -8.53 5.44
CA LEU A 35 -6.66 -8.25 5.40
C LEU A 35 -6.39 -6.80 5.01
N ARG A 36 -7.12 -6.25 4.04
CA ARG A 36 -7.00 -4.86 3.63
C ARG A 36 -7.38 -3.94 4.78
N ASP A 37 -8.47 -4.21 5.48
CA ASP A 37 -8.94 -3.40 6.60
C ASP A 37 -7.96 -3.45 7.78
N ALA A 38 -7.38 -4.62 8.06
CA ALA A 38 -6.34 -4.77 9.07
C ALA A 38 -5.07 -3.96 8.75
N ILE A 39 -4.77 -3.73 7.48
CA ILE A 39 -3.65 -2.89 7.02
C ILE A 39 -4.04 -1.39 7.01
N GLN A 40 -5.24 -1.04 6.56
CA GLN A 40 -5.67 0.36 6.45
C GLN A 40 -5.95 0.99 7.81
N THR A 41 -6.56 0.24 8.74
CA THR A 41 -6.89 0.71 10.09
C THR A 41 -5.70 1.39 10.81
N PRO A 42 -4.50 0.78 10.91
CA PRO A 42 -3.36 1.44 11.55
C PRO A 42 -2.83 2.63 10.75
N ILE A 43 -2.89 2.60 9.42
CA ILE A 43 -2.47 3.72 8.55
C ILE A 43 -3.38 4.93 8.77
N ASP A 44 -4.69 4.72 8.80
CA ASP A 44 -5.67 5.79 8.97
C ASP A 44 -5.60 6.40 10.37
N ARG A 45 -5.38 5.57 11.40
CA ARG A 45 -5.08 6.08 12.75
C ARG A 45 -3.81 6.96 12.75
N ALA A 46 -2.74 6.52 12.09
CA ALA A 46 -1.50 7.28 12.04
C ALA A 46 -1.71 8.63 11.34
N LYS A 47 -2.41 8.65 10.20
CA LYS A 47 -2.78 9.90 9.50
C LYS A 47 -3.59 10.84 10.39
N ALA A 48 -4.62 10.34 11.07
CA ALA A 48 -5.46 11.16 11.94
C ALA A 48 -4.64 11.84 13.07
N VAL A 49 -3.67 11.12 13.63
CA VAL A 49 -2.74 11.69 14.62
C VAL A 49 -1.85 12.74 13.97
N SER A 50 -1.25 12.44 12.81
CA SER A 50 -0.42 13.38 12.06
C SER A 50 -1.16 14.68 11.71
N ASP A 51 -2.41 14.57 11.23
CA ASP A 51 -3.25 15.71 10.87
C ASP A 51 -3.55 16.58 12.10
N THR A 52 -3.85 15.94 13.25
CA THR A 52 -4.08 16.65 14.51
C THR A 52 -2.83 17.43 14.95
N LEU A 53 -1.65 16.80 14.86
CA LEU A 53 -0.39 17.45 15.19
C LEU A 53 -0.09 18.61 14.24
N GLN A 54 -0.27 18.42 12.93
CA GLN A 54 -0.07 19.45 11.94
C GLN A 54 -0.99 20.65 12.18
N GLN A 55 -2.27 20.41 12.42
CA GLN A 55 -3.24 21.47 12.72
C GLN A 55 -2.86 22.26 13.98
N SER A 56 -2.33 21.58 15.01
CA SER A 56 -1.85 22.25 16.22
C SER A 56 -0.62 23.12 15.96
N ALA A 57 0.28 22.66 15.09
CA ALA A 57 1.48 23.40 14.71
C ALA A 57 1.10 24.64 13.89
N ASP A 58 0.19 24.49 12.92
CA ASP A 58 -0.31 25.57 12.08
C ASP A 58 -1.03 26.64 12.93
N ALA A 59 -1.83 26.24 13.92
CA ALA A 59 -2.49 27.16 14.83
C ALA A 59 -1.47 27.99 15.65
N ARG A 60 -0.42 27.34 16.18
CA ARG A 60 0.65 28.01 16.93
C ARG A 60 1.45 28.97 16.05
N ALA A 61 1.75 28.58 14.81
CA ALA A 61 2.42 29.44 13.85
C ALA A 61 1.57 30.69 13.56
N ALA A 62 0.27 30.50 13.31
CA ALA A 62 -0.64 31.62 13.07
C ALA A 62 -0.78 32.53 14.30
N GLU A 63 -0.76 31.99 15.52
CA GLU A 63 -0.72 32.81 16.75
C GLU A 63 0.59 33.58 16.88
N ALA A 64 1.73 32.94 16.60
CA ALA A 64 3.04 33.58 16.63
C ALA A 64 3.17 34.69 15.58
N ASP A 65 2.66 34.49 14.37
CA ASP A 65 2.64 35.50 13.31
C ASP A 65 1.77 36.70 13.69
N ARG A 66 0.60 36.45 14.30
CA ARG A 66 -0.26 37.53 14.84
C ARG A 66 0.41 38.29 15.97
N ALA A 67 1.10 37.58 16.87
CA ALA A 67 1.81 38.17 17.99
C ALA A 67 3.08 38.93 17.55
N SER A 68 3.72 38.49 16.46
CA SER A 68 4.95 39.08 15.93
C SER A 68 4.72 40.15 14.87
N GLY A 69 3.46 40.57 14.66
CA GLY A 69 3.05 41.52 13.62
C GLY A 69 4.12 42.56 13.28
N ASP A 70 4.72 42.39 12.10
CA ASP A 70 5.39 43.41 11.29
C ASP A 70 5.83 44.67 12.04
N THR A 71 6.95 44.62 12.75
CA THR A 71 7.70 45.83 13.12
C THR A 71 9.02 45.83 12.36
N PRO A 72 9.18 46.66 11.31
CA PRO A 72 10.45 46.82 10.62
C PRO A 72 11.54 47.22 11.62
N PRO A 73 12.78 46.69 11.50
CA PRO A 73 13.87 47.09 12.38
C PRO A 73 14.05 48.63 12.30
N PRO A 74 14.27 49.34 13.43
CA PRO A 74 14.55 50.76 13.37
C PRO A 74 15.81 50.96 12.51
N SER A 75 15.67 51.78 11.47
CA SER A 75 16.81 52.20 10.64
C SER A 75 17.76 53.02 11.52
N PRO A 76 19.09 52.82 11.38
CA PRO A 76 20.10 53.46 12.23
C PRO A 76 20.12 54.98 12.12
#